data_AF-A0A970DMQ5-F1
#
_entry.id   AF-A0A970DMQ5-F1
#
_cell.length_a   1.000
_cell.length_b   1.000
_cell.length_c   1.000
_cell.angle_alpha   90.00
_cell.angle_beta   90.00
_cell.angle_gamma   90.00
#
_symmetry.space_group_name_H-M   'P 1'
#
loop_
_entity.id
_entity.type
_entity.pdbx_description
1 polymer ?
#
loop_
_entity_poly.entity_id
_entity_poly.type
_entity_poly.pdbx_seq_one_letter_code
_entity_poly.pdbx_strand_id
1 'polypeptide(L)'
;MKNYLMVDFGSTYTKLTAVDLEKEDIIATASHYTTVSTDITEGYHKALLKLYDQLGKKITFDKIIACSSAAGGLKMCAIGLVEELTVEAARRVCLGAGGKVDLVFSNKLTSLEVAQIIEKNIDIVLLAGGTDGGNSEVVLYNAEMLGIYGVDVPIIYAGNKACQDEIRLIFEKYRLKGYFCDNVMPKLNVLNIDSANEVIRKIFLENIIEAKGIKKIESEIDQVILPTPNAVLKAAQLLSEGYLDEAGLGDLMLIDIGGATTDVYSVGWGYPSKTDVVLKGLQEPFAKRTVEGDLGMRYSAEGVLQSMSNREIYQYQKEGIDIEYEAQKRRENVEFIATNDRDIEVDAIFAKKCVSVAVSRHVGHLEMVYTPQGTIYFQTGKNLVDVGHLIGTGGIIIKSPKASEILLSACYDRNNPLELRPASPVMMIDYDYILSAMGLLSLYEPLVALRIMKKRIKVIEEGAMKTNAIA
;
A
#
# COMPACT_ATOMS: atom_id res chain seq x y z
N MET A 1 8.10 -17.39 -29.28
CA MET A 1 8.02 -17.35 -27.82
C MET A 1 8.60 -16.03 -27.34
N LYS A 2 7.72 -15.09 -27.04
CA LYS A 2 8.07 -13.80 -26.45
C LYS A 2 7.96 -13.94 -24.93
N ASN A 3 9.07 -13.81 -24.20
CA ASN A 3 9.14 -14.06 -22.77
C ASN A 3 9.49 -12.79 -22.01
N TYR A 4 8.69 -12.44 -21.01
CA TYR A 4 8.97 -11.32 -20.11
C TYR A 4 9.37 -11.83 -18.72
N LEU A 5 10.30 -11.11 -18.09
CA LEU A 5 10.70 -11.30 -16.70
C LEU A 5 10.24 -10.10 -15.89
N MET A 6 9.43 -10.35 -14.88
CA MET A 6 9.06 -9.35 -13.89
C MET A 6 9.87 -9.57 -12.62
N VAL A 7 10.38 -8.48 -12.06
CA VAL A 7 11.26 -8.48 -10.89
C VAL A 7 10.67 -7.59 -9.80
N ASP A 8 10.40 -8.15 -8.62
CA ASP A 8 9.99 -7.41 -7.43
C ASP A 8 11.15 -7.37 -6.44
N PHE A 9 11.79 -6.22 -6.33
CA PHE A 9 12.78 -5.93 -5.29
C PHE A 9 12.07 -5.60 -3.97
N GLY A 10 11.56 -6.65 -3.31
CA GLY A 10 10.91 -6.51 -2.02
C GLY A 10 11.89 -6.23 -0.88
N SER A 11 11.40 -5.69 0.23
CA SER A 11 12.23 -5.41 1.42
C SER A 11 12.88 -6.65 2.05
N THR A 12 12.26 -7.84 1.88
CA THR A 12 12.78 -9.11 2.43
C THR A 12 13.22 -10.07 1.33
N TYR A 13 12.45 -10.18 0.25
CA TYR A 13 12.72 -11.11 -0.86
C TYR A 13 12.69 -10.40 -2.20
N THR A 14 13.67 -10.72 -3.04
CA THR A 14 13.68 -10.39 -4.46
C THR A 14 13.00 -11.53 -5.19
N LYS A 15 11.90 -11.24 -5.89
CA LYS A 15 11.05 -12.24 -6.53
C LYS A 15 11.07 -12.04 -8.04
N LEU A 16 11.20 -13.14 -8.77
CA LEU A 16 11.27 -13.18 -10.22
C LEU A 16 10.12 -14.04 -10.73
N THR A 17 9.40 -13.52 -11.73
CA THR A 17 8.31 -14.23 -12.41
C THR A 17 8.54 -14.16 -13.91
N ALA A 18 8.79 -15.31 -14.53
CA ALA A 18 8.92 -15.42 -15.97
C ALA A 18 7.58 -15.81 -16.60
N VAL A 19 7.16 -15.10 -17.64
CA VAL A 19 5.91 -15.34 -18.37
C VAL A 19 6.19 -15.55 -19.85
N ASP A 20 5.53 -16.56 -20.41
CA ASP A 20 5.45 -16.80 -21.85
C ASP A 20 4.16 -16.17 -22.37
N LEU A 21 4.30 -15.13 -23.21
CA LEU A 21 3.17 -14.34 -23.71
C LEU A 21 2.31 -15.11 -24.71
N GLU A 22 2.87 -16.11 -25.40
CA GLU A 22 2.11 -16.93 -26.35
C GLU A 22 1.25 -17.96 -25.63
N LYS A 23 1.76 -18.50 -24.51
CA LYS A 23 1.00 -19.44 -23.65
C LYS A 23 0.07 -18.75 -22.67
N GLU A 24 0.26 -17.46 -22.45
CA GLU A 24 -0.44 -16.67 -21.44
C GLU A 24 -0.36 -17.32 -20.06
N ASP A 25 0.85 -17.75 -19.68
CA ASP A 25 1.09 -18.42 -18.41
C ASP A 25 2.51 -18.19 -17.87
N ILE A 26 2.65 -18.39 -16.57
CA ILE A 26 3.91 -18.36 -15.85
C ILE A 26 4.69 -19.64 -16.17
N ILE A 27 5.93 -19.46 -16.61
CA ILE A 27 6.83 -20.57 -16.95
C ILE A 27 7.81 -20.92 -15.82
N ALA A 28 8.12 -19.95 -14.95
CA ALA A 28 8.91 -20.18 -13.73
C ALA A 28 8.77 -19.02 -12.74
N THR A 29 8.94 -19.32 -11.46
CA THR A 29 9.04 -18.32 -10.39
C THR A 29 10.20 -18.66 -9.46
N ALA A 30 10.99 -17.65 -9.10
CA ALA A 30 12.09 -17.84 -8.18
C ALA A 30 12.18 -16.68 -7.21
N SER A 31 12.75 -16.95 -6.03
CA SER A 31 13.04 -15.89 -5.07
C SER A 31 14.33 -16.15 -4.31
N HIS A 32 14.89 -15.05 -3.81
CA HIS A 32 16.03 -15.05 -2.91
C HIS A 32 15.86 -13.90 -1.91
N TYR A 33 16.49 -14.03 -0.74
CA TYR A 33 16.60 -12.91 0.19
C TYR A 33 17.18 -11.69 -0.51
N THR A 34 16.57 -10.54 -0.26
CA THR A 34 17.01 -9.26 -0.79
C THR A 34 18.27 -8.81 -0.06
N THR A 35 19.34 -8.57 -0.81
CA THR A 35 20.67 -8.19 -0.30
C THR A 35 20.89 -6.67 -0.31
N VAL A 36 19.87 -5.92 0.09
CA VAL A 36 19.87 -4.45 0.06
C VAL A 36 20.90 -3.81 0.99
N SER A 37 21.25 -4.46 2.08
CA SER A 37 22.28 -3.99 3.02
C SER A 37 23.71 -4.17 2.49
N THR A 38 23.90 -4.98 1.46
CA THR A 38 25.22 -5.26 0.85
C THR A 38 25.22 -4.83 -0.63
N ASP A 39 24.65 -5.65 -1.51
CA ASP A 39 24.49 -5.35 -2.93
C ASP A 39 23.25 -6.08 -3.48
N ILE A 40 22.25 -5.32 -3.94
CA ILE A 40 20.97 -5.86 -4.43
C ILE A 40 21.13 -6.79 -5.66
N THR A 41 22.22 -6.62 -6.42
CA THR A 41 22.58 -7.46 -7.57
C THR A 41 22.74 -8.93 -7.17
N GLU A 42 23.29 -9.22 -5.99
CA GLU A 42 23.53 -10.59 -5.55
C GLU A 42 22.23 -11.38 -5.35
N GLY A 43 21.24 -10.78 -4.69
CA GLY A 43 19.93 -11.37 -4.49
C GLY A 43 19.22 -11.61 -5.82
N TYR A 44 19.31 -10.64 -6.75
CA TYR A 44 18.78 -10.76 -8.10
C TYR A 44 19.42 -11.93 -8.87
N HIS A 45 20.75 -11.98 -8.97
CA HIS A 45 21.45 -13.02 -9.72
C HIS A 45 21.26 -14.41 -9.11
N LYS A 46 21.22 -14.53 -7.77
CA LYS A 46 20.90 -15.81 -7.12
C LYS A 46 19.47 -16.27 -7.40
N ALA A 47 18.50 -15.36 -7.40
CA ALA A 47 17.13 -15.69 -7.80
C ALA A 47 17.05 -16.07 -9.29
N LEU A 48 17.79 -15.38 -10.15
CA LEU A 48 17.82 -15.64 -11.58
C LEU A 48 18.45 -17.01 -11.91
N LEU A 49 19.52 -17.40 -11.19
CA LEU A 49 20.09 -18.74 -11.30
C LEU A 49 19.07 -19.83 -10.93
N LYS A 50 18.37 -19.68 -9.79
CA LYS A 50 17.29 -20.60 -9.39
C LYS A 50 16.17 -20.68 -10.44
N LEU A 51 15.82 -19.55 -11.05
CA LEU A 51 14.83 -19.48 -12.13
C LEU A 51 15.27 -20.32 -13.33
N TYR A 52 16.53 -20.20 -13.76
CA TYR A 52 17.06 -21.00 -14.87
C TYR A 52 17.19 -22.48 -14.53
N ASP A 53 17.51 -22.82 -13.28
CA ASP A 53 17.55 -24.21 -12.81
C ASP A 53 16.17 -24.85 -12.90
N GLN A 54 15.11 -24.15 -12.48
CA GLN A 54 13.73 -24.62 -12.64
C GLN A 54 13.31 -24.79 -14.12
N LEU A 55 13.75 -23.87 -14.98
CA LEU A 55 13.50 -23.96 -16.44
C LEU A 55 14.33 -25.06 -17.10
N GLY A 56 15.36 -25.58 -16.43
CA GLY A 56 16.34 -26.54 -16.97
C GLY A 56 17.24 -25.97 -18.06
N LYS A 57 17.16 -24.67 -18.35
CA LYS A 57 17.95 -23.98 -19.37
C LYS A 57 17.96 -22.47 -19.13
N LYS A 58 19.02 -21.82 -19.61
CA LYS A 58 19.03 -20.36 -19.74
C LYS A 58 18.18 -19.95 -20.94
N ILE A 59 17.34 -18.94 -20.75
CA ILE A 59 16.56 -18.31 -21.82
C ILE A 59 16.87 -16.82 -21.84
N THR A 60 16.66 -16.19 -23.00
CA THR A 60 16.67 -14.74 -23.12
C THR A 60 15.26 -14.21 -22.88
N PHE A 61 15.16 -13.08 -22.20
CA PHE A 61 13.90 -12.36 -22.03
C PHE A 61 13.87 -11.20 -23.02
N ASP A 62 12.73 -11.03 -23.69
CA ASP A 62 12.47 -9.89 -24.56
C ASP A 62 12.27 -8.59 -23.77
N LYS A 63 11.91 -8.74 -22.48
CA LYS A 63 11.78 -7.62 -21.57
C LYS A 63 11.97 -8.04 -20.12
N ILE A 64 12.68 -7.22 -19.36
CA ILE A 64 12.93 -7.35 -17.92
C ILE A 64 12.44 -6.06 -17.25
N ILE A 65 11.36 -6.18 -16.50
CA ILE A 65 10.67 -5.05 -15.87
C ILE A 65 10.73 -5.20 -14.36
N ALA A 66 11.01 -4.12 -13.65
CA ALA A 66 11.12 -4.17 -12.20
C ALA A 66 10.18 -3.21 -11.46
N CYS A 67 9.80 -3.65 -10.25
CA CYS A 67 9.30 -2.80 -9.18
C CYS A 67 10.17 -2.93 -7.93
N SER A 68 10.05 -1.96 -7.03
CA SER A 68 10.82 -1.99 -5.79
C SER A 68 10.05 -1.42 -4.60
N SER A 69 10.18 -2.10 -3.46
CA SER A 69 9.86 -1.58 -2.12
C SER A 69 11.07 -1.62 -1.19
N ALA A 70 12.16 -2.28 -1.62
CA ALA A 70 13.44 -2.33 -0.95
C ALA A 70 13.92 -0.96 -0.47
N ALA A 71 13.62 0.14 -1.18
CA ALA A 71 13.97 1.53 -0.84
C ALA A 71 13.43 2.02 0.52
N GLY A 72 12.51 1.28 1.15
CA GLY A 72 11.77 1.74 2.31
C GLY A 72 10.47 2.40 1.88
N GLY A 73 9.52 2.52 2.81
CA GLY A 73 8.29 3.27 2.56
C GLY A 73 8.59 4.78 2.48
N LEU A 74 7.96 5.46 1.53
CA LEU A 74 8.08 6.90 1.35
C LEU A 74 7.33 7.65 2.46
N LYS A 75 8.03 8.18 3.46
CA LYS A 75 7.44 8.98 4.55
C LYS A 75 7.08 10.36 4.03
N MET A 76 5.82 10.72 4.15
CA MET A 76 5.31 11.99 3.65
C MET A 76 4.73 12.85 4.77
N CYS A 77 4.91 14.16 4.64
CA CYS A 77 4.19 15.16 5.42
C CYS A 77 3.15 15.84 4.53
N ALA A 78 1.88 15.79 4.93
CA ALA A 78 0.79 16.48 4.25
C ALA A 78 0.45 17.78 4.99
N ILE A 79 0.57 18.91 4.31
CA ILE A 79 0.29 20.25 4.87
C ILE A 79 -0.86 20.86 4.08
N GLY A 80 -1.85 21.40 4.77
CA GLY A 80 -3.00 22.05 4.16
C GLY A 80 -3.51 23.26 4.94
N LEU A 81 -4.45 23.99 4.35
CA LEU A 81 -5.11 25.13 4.98
C LEU A 81 -6.08 24.70 6.09
N VAL A 82 -7.11 23.93 5.74
CA VAL A 82 -8.15 23.43 6.65
C VAL A 82 -8.11 21.91 6.72
N GLU A 83 -8.22 21.37 7.94
CA GLU A 83 -8.14 19.93 8.25
C GLU A 83 -9.14 19.09 7.45
N GLU A 84 -10.41 19.47 7.46
CA GLU A 84 -11.49 18.72 6.81
C GLU A 84 -11.50 18.81 5.27
N LEU A 85 -10.66 19.68 4.68
CA LEU A 85 -10.67 19.98 3.26
C LEU A 85 -9.30 19.77 2.60
N THR A 86 -8.48 20.81 2.51
CA THR A 86 -7.19 20.79 1.80
C THR A 86 -6.17 19.84 2.41
N VAL A 87 -6.23 19.64 3.73
CA VAL A 87 -5.34 18.69 4.42
C VAL A 87 -5.75 17.27 4.08
N GLU A 88 -7.05 16.98 4.11
CA GLU A 88 -7.58 15.69 3.68
C GLU A 88 -7.31 15.43 2.20
N ALA A 89 -7.38 16.44 1.34
CA ALA A 89 -6.96 16.36 -0.07
C ALA A 89 -5.47 15.98 -0.20
N ALA A 90 -4.59 16.67 0.53
CA ALA A 90 -3.15 16.37 0.55
C ALA A 90 -2.87 14.94 1.08
N ARG A 91 -3.56 14.54 2.16
CA ARG A 91 -3.45 13.18 2.72
C ARG A 91 -3.82 12.12 1.69
N ARG A 92 -4.88 12.33 0.92
CA ARG A 92 -5.33 11.42 -0.14
C ARG A 92 -4.36 11.28 -1.28
N VAL A 93 -3.72 12.38 -1.68
CA VAL A 93 -2.67 12.37 -2.70
C VAL A 93 -1.47 11.57 -2.20
N CYS A 94 -0.99 11.81 -0.98
CA CYS A 94 0.13 11.06 -0.41
C CYS A 94 -0.17 9.55 -0.34
N LEU A 95 -1.38 9.17 0.10
CA LEU A 95 -1.82 7.77 0.14
C LEU A 95 -1.95 7.15 -1.26
N GLY A 96 -2.54 7.88 -2.21
CA GLY A 96 -2.73 7.46 -3.60
C GLY A 96 -1.41 7.25 -4.36
N ALA A 97 -0.38 8.03 -4.04
CA ALA A 97 0.96 7.86 -4.61
C ALA A 97 1.73 6.65 -4.04
N GLY A 98 1.20 6.01 -3.00
CA GLY A 98 1.82 4.87 -2.33
C GLY A 98 2.69 5.25 -1.13
N GLY A 99 2.65 6.50 -0.67
CA GLY A 99 3.40 6.99 0.49
C GLY A 99 2.75 6.63 1.84
N LYS A 100 3.57 6.65 2.89
CA LYS A 100 3.15 6.58 4.29
C LYS A 100 3.03 8.01 4.84
N VAL A 101 1.84 8.44 5.24
CA VAL A 101 1.63 9.78 5.79
C VAL A 101 1.98 9.80 7.28
N ASP A 102 3.19 10.27 7.62
CA ASP A 102 3.72 10.25 8.99
C ASP A 102 3.38 11.51 9.79
N LEU A 103 3.12 12.62 9.08
CA LEU A 103 2.77 13.92 9.64
C LEU A 103 1.66 14.57 8.81
N VAL A 104 0.72 15.19 9.50
CA VAL A 104 -0.39 15.93 8.92
C VAL A 104 -0.50 17.24 9.69
N PHE A 105 -0.39 18.36 8.98
CA PHE A 105 -0.50 19.70 9.58
C PHE A 105 -1.55 20.53 8.86
N SER A 106 -2.25 21.35 9.64
CA SER A 106 -3.25 22.29 9.14
C SER A 106 -2.89 23.71 9.57
N ASN A 107 -3.43 24.72 8.87
CA ASN A 107 -3.18 26.12 9.16
C ASN A 107 -1.69 26.53 9.07
N LYS A 108 -1.30 27.57 9.80
CA LYS A 108 0.07 28.08 9.86
C LYS A 108 0.94 27.16 10.70
N LEU A 109 2.05 26.70 10.12
CA LEU A 109 3.04 25.88 10.80
C LEU A 109 3.66 26.62 11.99
N THR A 110 3.76 25.93 13.10
CA THR A 110 4.57 26.30 14.24
C THR A 110 6.02 25.84 14.04
N SER A 111 6.94 26.44 14.78
CA SER A 111 8.34 26.03 14.78
C SER A 111 8.55 24.57 15.22
N LEU A 112 7.73 24.08 16.15
CA LEU A 112 7.76 22.70 16.63
C LEU A 112 7.33 21.71 15.54
N GLU A 113 6.30 22.05 14.77
CA GLU A 113 5.84 21.19 13.66
C GLU A 113 6.90 21.09 12.56
N VAL A 114 7.60 22.18 12.25
CA VAL A 114 8.72 22.14 11.29
C VAL A 114 9.88 21.30 11.83
N ALA A 115 10.19 21.39 13.13
CA ALA A 115 11.20 20.52 13.76
C ALA A 115 10.81 19.03 13.65
N GLN A 116 9.53 18.68 13.84
CA GLN A 116 9.05 17.31 13.68
C GLN A 116 9.26 16.75 12.27
N ILE A 117 9.12 17.59 11.22
CA ILE A 117 9.40 17.17 9.83
C ILE A 117 10.84 16.67 9.69
N ILE A 118 11.78 17.37 10.32
CA ILE A 118 13.21 17.03 10.29
C ILE A 118 13.48 15.80 11.15
N GLU A 119 12.98 15.78 12.40
CA GLU A 119 13.23 14.70 13.36
C GLU A 119 12.67 13.35 12.91
N LYS A 120 11.50 13.33 12.25
CA LYS A 120 10.89 12.09 11.75
C LYS A 120 11.53 11.54 10.48
N ASN A 121 12.51 12.26 9.90
CA ASN A 121 13.12 11.96 8.61
C ASN A 121 12.05 11.78 7.52
N ILE A 122 11.24 12.82 7.33
CA ILE A 122 10.26 12.86 6.23
C ILE A 122 11.01 12.84 4.89
N ASP A 123 10.53 12.08 3.92
CA ASP A 123 11.14 11.98 2.59
C ASP A 123 10.59 13.03 1.61
N ILE A 124 9.31 13.39 1.73
CA ILE A 124 8.64 14.40 0.89
C ILE A 124 7.63 15.21 1.70
N VAL A 125 7.60 16.53 1.48
CA VAL A 125 6.54 17.42 1.97
C VAL A 125 5.59 17.76 0.83
N LEU A 126 4.29 17.51 1.00
CA LEU A 126 3.24 18.00 0.11
C LEU A 126 2.58 19.23 0.74
N LEU A 127 2.86 20.40 0.17
CA LEU A 127 2.28 21.68 0.58
C LEU A 127 1.07 22.00 -0.31
N ALA A 128 -0.12 21.72 0.22
CA ALA A 128 -1.39 22.11 -0.38
C ALA A 128 -2.02 23.28 0.40
N GLY A 129 -3.06 23.88 -0.18
CA GLY A 129 -3.83 24.93 0.50
C GLY A 129 -4.42 25.95 -0.46
N GLY A 130 -5.62 26.41 -0.12
CA GLY A 130 -6.40 27.32 -0.96
C GLY A 130 -6.96 26.65 -2.22
N THR A 131 -8.18 27.02 -2.60
CA THR A 131 -8.67 26.80 -3.97
C THR A 131 -7.95 27.73 -4.93
N ASP A 132 -8.09 27.52 -6.23
CA ASP A 132 -7.53 28.46 -7.20
C ASP A 132 -8.23 29.83 -7.10
N GLY A 133 -7.43 30.87 -6.86
CA GLY A 133 -7.92 32.22 -6.55
C GLY A 133 -8.38 32.41 -5.10
N GLY A 134 -8.15 31.41 -4.23
CA GLY A 134 -8.53 31.42 -2.81
C GLY A 134 -7.47 32.03 -1.90
N ASN A 135 -7.37 31.51 -0.67
CA ASN A 135 -6.39 31.96 0.32
C ASN A 135 -4.95 31.67 -0.14
N SER A 136 -4.10 32.70 -0.12
CA SER A 136 -2.66 32.58 -0.38
C SER A 136 -1.81 32.71 0.89
N GLU A 137 -2.35 33.33 1.94
CA GLU A 137 -1.58 33.73 3.14
C GLU A 137 -0.91 32.54 3.83
N VAL A 138 -1.66 31.45 4.06
CA VAL A 138 -1.15 30.31 4.85
C VAL A 138 -0.11 29.51 4.09
N VAL A 139 -0.31 29.30 2.78
CA VAL A 139 0.67 28.55 1.97
C VAL A 139 1.98 29.31 1.80
N LEU A 140 1.92 30.64 1.65
CA LEU A 140 3.11 31.48 1.59
C LEU A 140 3.86 31.47 2.93
N TYR A 141 3.15 31.65 4.04
CA TYR A 141 3.73 31.59 5.38
C TYR A 141 4.39 30.22 5.65
N ASN A 142 3.72 29.13 5.30
CA ASN A 142 4.25 27.78 5.50
C ASN A 142 5.49 27.52 4.63
N ALA A 143 5.49 27.98 3.38
CA ALA A 143 6.67 27.89 2.52
C ALA A 143 7.87 28.67 3.09
N GLU A 144 7.64 29.86 3.64
CA GLU A 144 8.70 30.63 4.32
C GLU A 144 9.22 29.90 5.56
N MET A 145 8.33 29.32 6.38
CA MET A 145 8.74 28.54 7.56
C MET A 145 9.63 27.35 7.19
N LEU A 146 9.27 26.60 6.15
CA LEU A 146 10.10 25.48 5.66
C LEU A 146 11.48 25.97 5.20
N GLY A 147 11.54 27.14 4.56
CA GLY A 147 12.78 27.79 4.15
C GLY A 147 13.65 28.29 5.31
N ILE A 148 13.05 28.96 6.29
CA ILE A 148 13.74 29.51 7.47
C ILE A 148 14.41 28.42 8.29
N TYR A 149 13.74 27.27 8.46
CA TYR A 149 14.23 26.14 9.23
C TYR A 149 15.11 25.17 8.40
N GLY A 150 15.34 25.46 7.12
CA GLY A 150 16.28 24.72 6.29
C GLY A 150 15.85 23.29 5.99
N VAL A 151 14.57 23.07 5.71
CA VAL A 151 14.04 21.75 5.34
C VAL A 151 14.62 21.32 3.98
N ASP A 152 15.49 20.30 3.96
CA ASP A 152 16.25 19.87 2.76
C ASP A 152 15.62 18.69 1.98
N VAL A 153 14.35 18.41 2.23
CA VAL A 153 13.62 17.33 1.53
C VAL A 153 12.86 17.91 0.34
N PRO A 154 12.55 17.13 -0.70
CA PRO A 154 11.64 17.55 -1.76
C PRO A 154 10.32 18.13 -1.23
N ILE A 155 9.97 19.34 -1.68
CA ILE A 155 8.72 20.02 -1.33
C ILE A 155 7.88 20.17 -2.59
N ILE A 156 6.71 19.53 -2.62
CA ILE A 156 5.77 19.60 -3.72
C ILE A 156 4.71 20.64 -3.38
N TYR A 157 4.63 21.71 -4.17
CA TYR A 157 3.56 22.69 -4.08
C TYR A 157 2.39 22.28 -4.96
N ALA A 158 1.23 22.11 -4.33
CA ALA A 158 0.00 21.63 -4.96
C ALA A 158 -1.23 22.45 -4.51
N GLY A 159 -1.01 23.74 -4.23
CA GLY A 159 -2.02 24.67 -3.72
C GLY A 159 -2.47 25.71 -4.74
N ASN A 160 -3.10 26.78 -4.24
CA ASN A 160 -3.65 27.90 -4.99
C ASN A 160 -2.74 28.38 -6.14
N LYS A 161 -3.18 28.17 -7.38
CA LYS A 161 -2.46 28.61 -8.58
C LYS A 161 -2.08 30.09 -8.57
N ALA A 162 -2.89 30.94 -7.94
CA ALA A 162 -2.71 32.39 -7.97
C ALA A 162 -1.46 32.89 -7.23
N CYS A 163 -0.84 32.08 -6.36
CA CYS A 163 0.38 32.46 -5.64
C CYS A 163 1.60 31.57 -5.99
N GLN A 164 1.56 30.87 -7.13
CA GLN A 164 2.67 30.01 -7.56
C GLN A 164 3.96 30.78 -7.82
N ASP A 165 3.86 32.01 -8.34
CA ASP A 165 5.03 32.84 -8.64
C ASP A 165 5.76 33.25 -7.35
N GLU A 166 5.01 33.63 -6.30
CA GLU A 166 5.57 33.96 -4.99
C GLU A 166 6.15 32.73 -4.29
N ILE A 167 5.50 31.56 -4.38
CA ILE A 167 6.06 30.31 -3.86
C ILE A 167 7.38 29.98 -4.56
N ARG A 168 7.48 30.18 -5.87
CA ARG A 168 8.73 29.98 -6.62
C ARG A 168 9.84 30.89 -6.11
N LEU A 169 9.54 32.17 -5.88
CA LEU A 169 10.50 33.13 -5.32
C LEU A 169 10.96 32.71 -3.91
N ILE A 170 10.06 32.19 -3.06
CA ILE A 170 10.41 31.67 -1.73
C ILE A 170 11.36 30.45 -1.87
N PHE A 171 11.02 29.50 -2.76
CA PHE A 171 11.84 28.32 -2.98
C PHE A 171 13.25 28.68 -3.48
N GLU A 172 13.36 29.64 -4.40
CA GLU A 172 14.65 30.16 -4.88
C GLU A 172 15.44 30.87 -3.78
N LYS A 173 14.78 31.76 -3.02
CA LYS A 173 15.37 32.52 -1.91
C LYS A 173 16.03 31.61 -0.87
N TYR A 174 15.36 30.52 -0.49
CA TYR A 174 15.84 29.59 0.54
C TYR A 174 16.54 28.35 -0.03
N ARG A 175 16.67 28.23 -1.37
CA ARG A 175 17.24 27.08 -2.08
C ARG A 175 16.55 25.75 -1.73
N LEU A 176 15.23 25.80 -1.57
CA LEU A 176 14.42 24.61 -1.31
C LEU A 176 14.35 23.73 -2.57
N LYS A 177 14.32 22.40 -2.37
CA LYS A 177 14.10 21.41 -3.46
C LYS A 177 12.63 21.38 -3.87
N GLY A 178 12.20 22.45 -4.55
CA GLY A 178 10.81 22.70 -4.89
C GLY A 178 10.33 22.03 -6.17
N TYR A 179 9.14 21.43 -6.12
CA TYR A 179 8.42 20.86 -7.25
C TYR A 179 7.02 21.47 -7.32
N PHE A 180 6.45 21.55 -8.52
CA PHE A 180 5.12 22.11 -8.76
C PHE A 180 4.25 21.10 -9.50
N CYS A 181 2.98 21.05 -9.12
CA CYS A 181 1.92 20.34 -9.83
C CYS A 181 0.62 21.17 -9.82
N ASP A 182 -0.42 20.64 -10.45
CA ASP A 182 -1.74 21.25 -10.36
C ASP A 182 -2.28 21.24 -8.92
N ASN A 183 -3.16 22.19 -8.61
CA ASN A 183 -3.80 22.25 -7.30
C ASN A 183 -4.58 20.95 -7.04
N VAL A 184 -4.40 20.37 -5.85
CA VAL A 184 -5.07 19.11 -5.45
C VAL A 184 -6.54 19.28 -5.13
N MET A 185 -6.96 20.52 -4.86
CA MET A 185 -8.35 20.90 -4.70
C MET A 185 -8.58 22.30 -5.32
N PRO A 186 -8.63 22.40 -6.66
CA PRO A 186 -8.76 23.68 -7.35
C PRO A 186 -10.09 24.39 -7.04
N LYS A 187 -11.13 23.62 -6.72
CA LYS A 187 -12.45 24.11 -6.26
C LYS A 187 -12.88 23.35 -5.01
N LEU A 188 -13.70 23.97 -4.17
CA LEU A 188 -14.26 23.33 -2.97
C LEU A 188 -14.88 21.97 -3.32
N ASN A 189 -14.46 20.93 -2.59
CA ASN A 189 -14.91 19.53 -2.74
C ASN A 189 -14.63 18.88 -4.11
N VAL A 190 -13.77 19.47 -4.95
CA VAL A 190 -13.33 18.87 -6.22
C VAL A 190 -11.86 18.49 -6.10
N LEU A 191 -11.57 17.20 -6.05
CA LEU A 191 -10.20 16.67 -5.98
C LEU A 191 -9.57 16.56 -7.38
N ASN A 192 -8.29 16.89 -7.47
CA ASN A 192 -7.45 16.70 -8.65
C ASN A 192 -6.10 16.10 -8.25
N ILE A 193 -5.98 14.78 -8.27
CA ILE A 193 -4.85 14.09 -7.62
C ILE A 193 -3.75 13.65 -8.60
N ASP A 194 -4.05 13.57 -9.90
CA ASP A 194 -3.20 12.89 -10.87
C ASP A 194 -1.84 13.58 -11.03
N SER A 195 -1.85 14.90 -11.24
CA SER A 195 -0.62 15.70 -11.38
C SER A 195 0.31 15.57 -10.18
N ALA A 196 -0.24 15.64 -8.96
CA ALA A 196 0.55 15.50 -7.74
C ALA A 196 1.08 14.06 -7.55
N ASN A 197 0.27 13.04 -7.82
CA ASN A 197 0.68 11.64 -7.76
C ASN A 197 1.83 11.33 -8.74
N GLU A 198 1.82 11.90 -9.94
CA GLU A 198 2.90 11.76 -10.91
C GLU A 198 4.21 12.35 -10.41
N VAL A 199 4.17 13.56 -9.84
CA VAL A 199 5.36 14.21 -9.26
C VAL A 199 5.92 13.42 -8.08
N ILE A 200 5.05 12.96 -7.16
CA ILE A 200 5.46 12.12 -6.03
C ILE A 200 6.12 10.84 -6.52
N ARG A 201 5.50 10.16 -7.50
CA ARG A 201 6.03 8.92 -8.08
C ARG A 201 7.40 9.16 -8.72
N LYS A 202 7.57 10.26 -9.44
CA LYS A 202 8.85 10.61 -10.06
C LYS A 202 9.96 10.76 -9.01
N ILE A 203 9.72 11.59 -7.99
CA ILE A 203 10.68 11.80 -6.89
C ILE A 203 11.00 10.48 -6.19
N PHE A 204 9.98 9.65 -5.96
CA PHE A 204 10.19 8.37 -5.28
C PHE A 204 11.02 7.39 -6.12
N LEU A 205 10.80 7.32 -7.44
CA LEU A 205 11.60 6.49 -8.33
C LEU A 205 13.07 6.95 -8.38
N GLU A 206 13.31 8.26 -8.45
CA GLU A 206 14.66 8.83 -8.38
C GLU A 206 15.37 8.39 -7.08
N ASN A 207 14.68 8.51 -5.93
CA ASN A 207 15.20 8.07 -4.64
C ASN A 207 15.45 6.55 -4.56
N ILE A 208 14.55 5.72 -5.12
CA ILE A 208 14.72 4.26 -5.19
C ILE A 208 16.00 3.89 -5.94
N ILE A 209 16.22 4.50 -7.11
CA ILE A 209 17.35 4.20 -7.99
C ILE A 209 18.68 4.58 -7.31
N GLU A 210 18.71 5.72 -6.62
CA GLU A 210 19.91 6.22 -5.94
C GLU A 210 20.25 5.46 -4.65
N ALA A 211 19.26 5.17 -3.80
CA ALA A 211 19.51 4.74 -2.43
C ALA A 211 20.02 3.30 -2.29
N LYS A 212 19.87 2.42 -3.30
CA LYS A 212 19.92 0.96 -3.10
C LYS A 212 20.71 0.14 -4.10
N GLY A 213 21.62 0.77 -4.84
CA GLY A 213 22.46 0.06 -5.81
C GLY A 213 21.69 -0.50 -7.02
N ILE A 214 20.41 -0.15 -7.17
CA ILE A 214 19.58 -0.49 -8.32
C ILE A 214 20.18 0.10 -9.61
N LYS A 215 20.87 1.23 -9.52
CA LYS A 215 21.67 1.78 -10.62
C LYS A 215 22.66 0.78 -11.25
N LYS A 216 23.17 -0.18 -10.48
CA LYS A 216 24.11 -1.21 -10.99
C LYS A 216 23.41 -2.26 -11.87
N ILE A 217 22.13 -2.53 -11.65
CA ILE A 217 21.32 -3.49 -12.43
C ILE A 217 20.54 -2.84 -13.57
N GLU A 218 20.57 -1.52 -13.73
CA GLU A 218 19.93 -0.83 -14.87
C GLU A 218 20.43 -1.30 -16.23
N SER A 219 21.64 -1.87 -16.31
CA SER A 219 22.14 -2.46 -17.57
C SER A 219 21.53 -3.82 -17.90
N GLU A 220 20.93 -4.50 -16.92
CA GLU A 220 20.31 -5.82 -17.04
C GLU A 220 18.77 -5.76 -16.99
N ILE A 221 18.21 -4.63 -16.57
CA ILE A 221 16.77 -4.40 -16.43
C ILE A 221 16.39 -3.26 -17.35
N ASP A 222 15.41 -3.47 -18.23
CA ASP A 222 14.99 -2.44 -19.19
C ASP A 222 14.44 -1.21 -18.50
N GLN A 223 13.68 -1.39 -17.41
CA GLN A 223 13.10 -0.30 -16.66
C GLN A 223 12.63 -0.69 -15.25
N VAL A 224 12.93 0.14 -14.26
CA VAL A 224 12.19 0.15 -12.97
C VAL A 224 11.02 1.10 -13.12
N ILE A 225 9.80 0.59 -13.07
CA ILE A 225 8.62 1.37 -13.50
C ILE A 225 7.76 1.80 -12.33
N LEU A 226 7.67 0.98 -11.30
CA LEU A 226 6.72 1.18 -10.21
C LEU A 226 7.32 0.86 -8.84
N PRO A 227 6.84 1.54 -7.79
CA PRO A 227 6.80 0.97 -6.46
C PRO A 227 6.07 -0.36 -6.43
N THR A 228 6.54 -1.33 -5.64
CA THR A 228 5.84 -2.63 -5.48
C THR A 228 4.37 -2.45 -5.11
N PRO A 229 3.98 -1.57 -4.16
CA PRO A 229 2.57 -1.39 -3.82
C PRO A 229 1.74 -0.82 -4.96
N ASN A 230 2.32 0.02 -5.81
CA ASN A 230 1.62 0.56 -6.98
C ASN A 230 1.43 -0.51 -8.06
N ALA A 231 2.38 -1.44 -8.21
CA ALA A 231 2.20 -2.61 -9.07
C ALA A 231 1.03 -3.48 -8.55
N VAL A 232 0.98 -3.77 -7.25
CA VAL A 232 -0.14 -4.52 -6.65
C VAL A 232 -1.47 -3.78 -6.84
N LEU A 233 -1.52 -2.45 -6.64
CA LEU A 233 -2.72 -1.66 -6.89
C LEU A 233 -3.16 -1.74 -8.37
N LYS A 234 -2.22 -1.71 -9.32
CA LYS A 234 -2.51 -1.86 -10.76
C LYS A 234 -3.04 -3.25 -11.09
N ALA A 235 -2.51 -4.30 -10.47
CA ALA A 235 -3.03 -5.66 -10.60
C ALA A 235 -4.46 -5.77 -10.06
N ALA A 236 -4.71 -5.21 -8.87
CA ALA A 236 -6.03 -5.18 -8.24
C ALA A 236 -7.06 -4.42 -9.10
N GLN A 237 -6.68 -3.25 -9.65
CA GLN A 237 -7.51 -2.49 -10.59
C GLN A 237 -7.89 -3.32 -11.82
N LEU A 238 -6.88 -3.87 -12.50
CA LEU A 238 -7.09 -4.70 -13.69
C LEU A 238 -7.97 -5.92 -13.41
N LEU A 239 -7.77 -6.59 -12.27
CA LEU A 239 -8.55 -7.76 -11.89
C LEU A 239 -10.02 -7.40 -11.58
N SER A 240 -10.25 -6.21 -11.02
CA SER A 240 -11.59 -5.69 -10.70
C SER A 240 -12.35 -5.23 -11.95
N GLU A 241 -11.71 -4.41 -12.79
CA GLU A 241 -12.32 -3.77 -13.96
C GLU A 241 -12.45 -4.72 -15.16
N GLY A 242 -11.52 -5.66 -15.29
CA GLY A 242 -11.36 -6.46 -16.51
C GLY A 242 -10.60 -5.70 -17.60
N TYR A 243 -10.54 -6.29 -18.80
CA TYR A 243 -9.88 -5.67 -19.94
C TYR A 243 -10.43 -6.20 -21.27
N LEU A 244 -10.84 -5.28 -22.16
CA LEU A 244 -11.53 -5.61 -23.42
C LEU A 244 -12.72 -6.54 -23.16
N ASP A 245 -12.76 -7.71 -23.79
CA ASP A 245 -13.83 -8.70 -23.67
C ASP A 245 -13.68 -9.61 -22.43
N GLU A 246 -12.59 -9.50 -21.68
CA GLU A 246 -12.32 -10.29 -20.48
C GLU A 246 -12.88 -9.57 -19.25
N ALA A 247 -14.03 -10.01 -18.75
CA ALA A 247 -14.72 -9.37 -17.62
C ALA A 247 -13.87 -9.37 -16.34
N GLY A 248 -13.96 -8.32 -15.52
CA GLY A 248 -13.35 -8.28 -14.20
C GLY A 248 -14.14 -9.05 -13.14
N LEU A 249 -13.61 -9.08 -11.91
CA LEU A 249 -14.28 -9.65 -10.73
C LEU A 249 -15.29 -8.68 -10.09
N GLY A 250 -15.35 -7.42 -10.53
CA GLY A 250 -16.10 -6.36 -9.87
C GLY A 250 -15.39 -5.85 -8.62
N ASP A 251 -16.14 -5.24 -7.70
CA ASP A 251 -15.59 -4.65 -6.48
C ASP A 251 -14.85 -5.71 -5.65
N LEU A 252 -13.61 -5.39 -5.26
CA LEU A 252 -12.73 -6.29 -4.52
C LEU A 252 -11.94 -5.56 -3.43
N MET A 253 -11.53 -6.32 -2.42
CA MET A 253 -10.58 -5.92 -1.39
C MET A 253 -9.38 -6.87 -1.43
N LEU A 254 -8.18 -6.35 -1.22
CA LEU A 254 -6.95 -7.13 -1.18
C LEU A 254 -6.14 -6.78 0.06
N ILE A 255 -5.61 -7.80 0.74
CA ILE A 255 -4.78 -7.64 1.94
C ILE A 255 -3.42 -8.28 1.70
N ASP A 256 -2.36 -7.50 1.83
CA ASP A 256 -0.97 -7.95 1.76
C ASP A 256 -0.29 -7.74 3.12
N ILE A 257 0.02 -8.84 3.80
CA ILE A 257 0.71 -8.80 5.09
C ILE A 257 2.20 -9.11 4.87
N GLY A 258 3.02 -8.09 5.09
CA GLY A 258 4.47 -8.18 5.08
C GLY A 258 5.10 -8.36 6.46
N GLY A 259 6.43 -8.42 6.48
CA GLY A 259 7.20 -8.43 7.74
C GLY A 259 7.16 -7.10 8.49
N ALA A 260 7.02 -5.98 7.78
CA ALA A 260 7.05 -4.63 8.36
C ALA A 260 5.73 -3.87 8.22
N THR A 261 4.96 -4.13 7.17
CA THR A 261 3.74 -3.38 6.86
C THR A 261 2.59 -4.31 6.55
N THR A 262 1.38 -3.82 6.77
CA THR A 262 0.14 -4.42 6.29
C THR A 262 -0.52 -3.44 5.35
N ASP A 263 -0.67 -3.85 4.10
CA ASP A 263 -1.25 -3.05 3.04
C ASP A 263 -2.68 -3.53 2.75
N VAL A 264 -3.62 -2.60 2.70
CA VAL A 264 -5.02 -2.89 2.35
C VAL A 264 -5.38 -2.10 1.10
N TYR A 265 -5.90 -2.81 0.10
CA TYR A 265 -6.36 -2.25 -1.15
C TYR A 265 -7.86 -2.47 -1.30
N SER A 266 -8.55 -1.49 -1.87
CA SER A 266 -9.95 -1.65 -2.29
C SER A 266 -10.17 -1.01 -3.65
N VAL A 267 -10.86 -1.74 -4.52
CA VAL A 267 -11.28 -1.29 -5.84
C VAL A 267 -12.79 -1.33 -5.88
N GLY A 268 -13.39 -0.17 -6.09
CA GLY A 268 -14.82 0.06 -5.93
C GLY A 268 -15.09 1.46 -5.40
N TRP A 269 -16.21 2.05 -5.81
CA TRP A 269 -16.59 3.40 -5.38
C TRP A 269 -17.01 3.46 -3.92
N GLY A 270 -17.56 2.37 -3.38
CA GLY A 270 -18.00 2.28 -1.99
C GLY A 270 -19.01 3.34 -1.60
N TYR A 271 -19.94 3.69 -2.50
CA TYR A 271 -21.00 4.64 -2.21
C TYR A 271 -21.99 4.10 -1.15
N PRO A 272 -22.74 4.98 -0.49
CA PRO A 272 -23.86 4.57 0.36
C PRO A 272 -24.82 3.62 -0.38
N SER A 273 -25.11 2.46 0.22
CA SER A 273 -26.04 1.48 -0.35
C SER A 273 -27.49 1.63 0.15
N LYS A 274 -27.74 2.52 1.11
CA LYS A 274 -29.06 2.77 1.71
C LYS A 274 -29.47 4.24 1.59
N THR A 275 -30.77 4.49 1.47
CA THR A 275 -31.35 5.82 1.26
C THR A 275 -31.25 6.75 2.48
N ASP A 276 -31.11 6.19 3.68
CA ASP A 276 -30.95 6.92 4.95
C ASP A 276 -29.49 7.23 5.29
N VAL A 277 -28.56 6.93 4.37
CA VAL A 277 -27.13 7.17 4.53
C VAL A 277 -26.67 8.30 3.61
N VAL A 278 -26.10 9.35 4.19
CA VAL A 278 -25.55 10.50 3.47
C VAL A 278 -24.04 10.44 3.50
N LEU A 279 -23.38 10.60 2.35
CA LEU A 279 -21.93 10.67 2.29
C LEU A 279 -21.44 12.00 2.88
N LYS A 280 -20.51 11.92 3.83
CA LYS A 280 -19.87 13.06 4.52
C LYS A 280 -18.37 13.05 4.23
N GLY A 281 -17.83 14.24 3.95
CA GLY A 281 -16.42 14.43 3.60
C GLY A 281 -16.15 14.27 2.10
N LEU A 282 -14.87 14.18 1.76
CA LEU A 282 -14.43 14.10 0.37
C LEU A 282 -14.65 12.68 -0.19
N GLN A 283 -14.90 12.56 -1.50
CA GLN A 283 -15.11 11.28 -2.18
C GLN A 283 -13.84 10.42 -2.23
N GLU A 284 -13.94 9.15 -1.83
CA GLU A 284 -12.81 8.20 -1.87
C GLU A 284 -12.43 7.83 -3.32
N PRO A 285 -11.14 7.61 -3.61
CA PRO A 285 -10.71 7.22 -4.95
C PRO A 285 -11.21 5.81 -5.31
N PHE A 286 -11.54 5.57 -6.58
CA PHE A 286 -12.04 4.27 -7.04
C PHE A 286 -11.12 3.12 -6.63
N ALA A 287 -9.81 3.27 -6.82
CA ALA A 287 -8.81 2.37 -6.27
C ALA A 287 -8.06 3.06 -5.15
N LYS A 288 -8.07 2.44 -3.97
CA LYS A 288 -7.50 2.98 -2.74
C LYS A 288 -6.49 1.98 -2.19
N ARG A 289 -5.40 2.50 -1.64
CA ARG A 289 -4.46 1.77 -0.79
C ARG A 289 -4.29 2.51 0.53
N THR A 290 -4.26 1.77 1.64
CA THR A 290 -3.69 2.24 2.91
C THR A 290 -2.55 1.30 3.32
N VAL A 291 -1.62 1.82 4.12
CA VAL A 291 -0.47 1.05 4.60
C VAL A 291 -0.27 1.32 6.08
N GLU A 292 -0.25 0.25 6.86
CA GLU A 292 -0.04 0.29 8.31
C GLU A 292 1.40 -0.09 8.62
N GLY A 293 2.24 0.92 8.86
CA GLY A 293 3.67 0.72 9.14
C GLY A 293 3.98 0.20 10.54
N ASP A 294 3.01 0.29 11.45
CA ASP A 294 3.02 -0.26 12.80
C ASP A 294 2.50 -1.71 12.85
N LEU A 295 1.99 -2.26 11.74
CA LEU A 295 1.43 -3.62 11.71
C LEU A 295 2.20 -4.51 10.75
N GLY A 296 2.97 -5.46 11.28
CA GLY A 296 3.76 -6.39 10.47
C GLY A 296 4.19 -7.61 11.26
N MET A 297 4.49 -8.70 10.56
CA MET A 297 4.74 -10.01 11.18
C MET A 297 6.08 -10.12 11.91
N ARG A 298 7.03 -9.22 11.64
CA ARG A 298 8.42 -9.29 12.11
C ARG A 298 8.90 -7.93 12.63
N TYR A 299 9.40 -7.06 11.76
CA TYR A 299 9.94 -5.74 12.12
C TYR A 299 8.99 -4.90 12.99
N SER A 300 7.69 -4.98 12.70
CA SER A 300 6.63 -4.23 13.39
C SER A 300 5.78 -5.11 14.32
N ALA A 301 6.27 -6.27 14.74
CA ALA A 301 5.53 -7.19 15.62
C ALA A 301 5.14 -6.53 16.95
N GLU A 302 5.99 -5.68 17.52
CA GLU A 302 5.64 -4.92 18.73
C GLU A 302 4.53 -3.89 18.48
N GLY A 303 4.42 -3.31 17.29
CA GLY A 303 3.31 -2.42 16.96
C GLY A 303 1.98 -3.17 16.90
N VAL A 304 2.00 -4.44 16.46
CA VAL A 304 0.83 -5.34 16.57
C VAL A 304 0.44 -5.53 18.03
N LEU A 305 1.40 -5.78 18.93
CA LEU A 305 1.14 -5.88 20.36
C LEU A 305 0.53 -4.60 20.94
N GLN A 306 1.04 -3.42 20.56
CA GLN A 306 0.51 -2.12 20.98
C GLN A 306 -0.94 -1.88 20.53
N SER A 307 -1.37 -2.55 19.46
CA SER A 307 -2.76 -2.50 19.00
C SER A 307 -3.71 -3.44 19.76
N MET A 308 -3.18 -4.34 20.59
CA MET A 308 -3.98 -5.25 21.41
C MET A 308 -4.44 -4.56 22.69
N SER A 309 -5.68 -4.85 23.09
CA SER A 309 -6.20 -4.44 24.39
C SER A 309 -5.61 -5.30 25.51
N ASN A 310 -5.54 -4.74 26.72
CA ASN A 310 -5.12 -5.48 27.92
C ASN A 310 -5.94 -6.77 28.14
N ARG A 311 -7.21 -6.78 27.71
CA ARG A 311 -8.08 -7.95 27.80
C ARG A 311 -7.64 -9.06 26.84
N GLU A 312 -7.27 -8.72 25.61
CA GLU A 312 -6.73 -9.69 24.64
C GLU A 312 -5.41 -10.29 25.14
N ILE A 313 -4.48 -9.45 25.61
CA ILE A 313 -3.19 -9.89 26.14
C ILE A 313 -3.39 -10.87 27.30
N TYR A 314 -4.25 -10.52 28.26
CA TYR A 314 -4.56 -11.39 29.40
C TYR A 314 -5.21 -12.72 28.99
N GLN A 315 -6.03 -12.71 27.93
CA GLN A 315 -6.66 -13.92 27.41
C GLN A 315 -5.62 -14.88 26.81
N TYR A 316 -4.69 -14.38 25.99
CA TYR A 316 -3.61 -15.20 25.44
C TYR A 316 -2.69 -15.76 26.52
N GLN A 317 -2.41 -14.96 27.56
CA GLN A 317 -1.62 -15.42 28.70
C GLN A 317 -2.28 -16.60 29.42
N LYS A 318 -3.61 -16.58 29.58
CA LYS A 318 -4.37 -17.72 30.14
C LYS A 318 -4.32 -18.97 29.26
N GLU A 319 -4.20 -18.79 27.96
CA GLU A 319 -4.05 -19.86 26.97
C GLU A 319 -2.59 -20.37 26.89
N GLY A 320 -1.69 -19.85 27.72
CA GLY A 320 -0.28 -20.26 27.76
C GLY A 320 0.60 -19.60 26.70
N ILE A 321 0.11 -18.52 26.09
CA ILE A 321 0.82 -17.74 25.08
C ILE A 321 1.25 -16.41 25.70
N ASP A 322 2.55 -16.27 25.95
CA ASP A 322 3.15 -14.98 26.32
C ASP A 322 3.34 -14.13 25.06
N ILE A 323 2.32 -13.34 24.75
CA ILE A 323 2.29 -12.57 23.50
C ILE A 323 3.36 -11.46 23.47
N GLU A 324 3.79 -10.97 24.63
CA GLU A 324 4.84 -9.95 24.74
C GLU A 324 6.20 -10.55 24.36
N TYR A 325 6.52 -11.71 24.93
CA TYR A 325 7.71 -12.47 24.56
C TYR A 325 7.70 -12.86 23.08
N GLU A 326 6.56 -13.34 22.57
CA GLU A 326 6.43 -13.76 21.18
C GLU A 326 6.56 -12.59 20.18
N ALA A 327 6.14 -11.38 20.56
CA ALA A 327 6.37 -10.16 19.77
C ALA A 327 7.86 -9.83 19.69
N GLN A 328 8.55 -9.83 20.85
CA GLN A 328 9.97 -9.54 20.93
C GLN A 328 10.79 -10.55 20.12
N LYS A 329 10.51 -11.86 20.29
CA LYS A 329 11.16 -12.95 19.55
C LYS A 329 11.11 -12.75 18.04
N ARG A 330 9.97 -12.30 17.49
CA ARG A 330 9.77 -12.04 16.05
C ARG A 330 10.49 -10.79 15.56
N ARG A 331 10.57 -9.76 16.40
CA ARG A 331 11.31 -8.53 16.07
C ARG A 331 12.81 -8.78 16.00
N GLU A 332 13.35 -9.56 16.95
CA GLU A 332 14.77 -9.89 17.03
C GLU A 332 15.19 -10.90 15.94
N ASN A 333 14.28 -11.78 15.52
CA ASN A 333 14.54 -12.81 14.51
C ASN A 333 13.70 -12.56 13.24
N VAL A 334 14.09 -11.60 12.42
CA VAL A 334 13.30 -11.20 11.23
C VAL A 334 13.20 -12.29 10.15
N GLU A 335 14.14 -13.23 10.13
CA GLU A 335 14.14 -14.41 9.24
C GLU A 335 13.29 -15.57 9.79
N PHE A 336 12.64 -15.39 10.94
CA PHE A 336 11.87 -16.42 11.59
C PHE A 336 10.73 -16.94 10.70
N ILE A 337 10.69 -18.26 10.52
CA ILE A 337 9.61 -18.98 9.83
C ILE A 337 9.05 -20.00 10.82
N ALA A 338 7.74 -19.92 11.06
CA ALA A 338 7.05 -20.86 11.93
C ALA A 338 7.10 -22.28 11.34
N THR A 339 7.60 -23.23 12.12
CA THR A 339 7.71 -24.66 11.71
C THR A 339 6.95 -25.61 12.60
N ASN A 340 6.56 -25.19 13.80
CA ASN A 340 5.76 -25.98 14.74
C ASN A 340 4.38 -25.36 14.94
N ASP A 341 3.42 -26.18 15.40
CA ASP A 341 2.02 -25.78 15.55
C ASP A 341 1.82 -24.57 16.46
N ARG A 342 2.63 -24.45 17.53
CA ARG A 342 2.56 -23.31 18.45
C ARG A 342 2.94 -22.00 17.74
N ASP A 343 4.05 -22.01 17.03
CA ASP A 343 4.51 -20.82 16.29
C ASP A 343 3.55 -20.46 15.15
N ILE A 344 2.92 -21.45 14.51
CA ILE A 344 1.88 -21.25 13.50
C ILE A 344 0.62 -20.60 14.13
N GLU A 345 0.21 -21.05 15.32
CA GLU A 345 -0.90 -20.44 16.06
C GLU A 345 -0.62 -18.98 16.39
N VAL A 346 0.58 -18.70 16.91
CA VAL A 346 0.97 -17.33 17.27
C VAL A 346 1.09 -16.45 16.02
N ASP A 347 1.67 -16.95 14.92
CA ASP A 347 1.70 -16.22 13.65
C ASP A 347 0.28 -15.94 13.13
N ALA A 348 -0.67 -16.87 13.30
CA ALA A 348 -2.07 -16.62 12.96
C ALA A 348 -2.72 -15.54 13.86
N ILE A 349 -2.41 -15.50 15.17
CA ILE A 349 -2.87 -14.45 16.09
C ILE A 349 -2.40 -13.07 15.62
N PHE A 350 -1.11 -12.92 15.35
CA PHE A 350 -0.55 -11.65 14.86
C PHE A 350 -1.17 -11.25 13.51
N ALA A 351 -1.29 -12.20 12.57
CA ALA A 351 -1.88 -11.94 11.26
C ALA A 351 -3.35 -11.50 11.36
N LYS A 352 -4.17 -12.18 12.18
CA LYS A 352 -5.57 -11.80 12.43
C LYS A 352 -5.66 -10.36 12.97
N LYS A 353 -4.75 -10.00 13.90
CA LYS A 353 -4.71 -8.64 14.45
C LYS A 353 -4.29 -7.60 13.42
N CYS A 354 -3.25 -7.88 12.62
CA CYS A 354 -2.85 -7.04 11.49
C CYS A 354 -4.03 -6.77 10.54
N VAL A 355 -4.72 -7.84 10.11
CA VAL A 355 -5.89 -7.72 9.24
C VAL A 355 -6.97 -6.87 9.88
N SER A 356 -7.38 -7.19 11.11
CA SER A 356 -8.51 -6.54 11.75
C SER A 356 -8.29 -5.03 11.94
N VAL A 357 -7.10 -4.64 12.42
CA VAL A 357 -6.78 -3.23 12.66
C VAL A 357 -6.56 -2.49 11.34
N ALA A 358 -5.85 -3.09 10.37
CA ALA A 358 -5.62 -2.44 9.07
C ALA A 358 -6.93 -2.23 8.30
N VAL A 359 -7.84 -3.20 8.34
CA VAL A 359 -9.16 -3.08 7.70
C VAL A 359 -10.02 -2.03 8.42
N SER A 360 -10.03 -1.98 9.76
CA SER A 360 -10.71 -0.92 10.54
C SER A 360 -10.27 0.47 10.06
N ARG A 361 -8.95 0.69 9.90
CA ARG A 361 -8.40 1.97 9.42
C ARG A 361 -8.67 2.25 7.94
N HIS A 362 -8.96 1.22 7.14
CA HIS A 362 -9.18 1.35 5.69
C HIS A 362 -10.64 1.62 5.32
N VAL A 363 -11.57 0.93 5.98
CA VAL A 363 -13.01 0.95 5.67
C VAL A 363 -13.68 2.26 6.08
N GLY A 364 -14.83 2.52 5.49
CA GLY A 364 -15.70 3.60 5.91
C GLY A 364 -16.41 3.30 7.23
N HIS A 365 -16.93 4.35 7.85
CA HIS A 365 -17.63 4.29 9.12
C HIS A 365 -18.99 4.98 9.00
N LEU A 366 -19.96 4.50 9.78
CA LEU A 366 -21.24 5.14 9.97
C LEU A 366 -21.27 5.94 11.27
N GLU A 367 -21.65 7.20 11.17
CA GLU A 367 -22.01 8.05 12.30
C GLU A 367 -23.54 8.16 12.37
N MET A 368 -24.13 7.80 13.50
CA MET A 368 -25.57 7.84 13.70
C MET A 368 -26.00 9.16 14.32
N VAL A 369 -26.93 9.88 13.67
CA VAL A 369 -27.48 11.14 14.19
C VAL A 369 -29.00 11.03 14.32
N TYR A 370 -29.49 11.39 15.49
CA TYR A 370 -30.92 11.41 15.79
C TYR A 370 -31.52 12.76 15.42
N THR A 371 -32.47 12.75 14.49
CA THR A 371 -33.23 13.95 14.09
C THR A 371 -34.70 13.80 14.45
N PRO A 372 -35.48 14.91 14.50
CA PRO A 372 -36.93 14.83 14.69
C PRO A 372 -37.66 14.00 13.62
N GLN A 373 -37.08 13.84 12.42
CA GLN A 373 -37.63 13.03 11.32
C GLN A 373 -37.19 11.55 11.38
N GLY A 374 -36.33 11.16 12.33
CA GLY A 374 -35.80 9.81 12.48
C GLY A 374 -34.27 9.77 12.53
N THR A 375 -33.73 8.56 12.52
CA THR A 375 -32.28 8.33 12.50
C THR A 375 -31.74 8.55 11.08
N ILE A 376 -30.70 9.37 10.96
CA ILE A 376 -29.92 9.54 9.73
C ILE A 376 -28.51 9.03 9.99
N TYR A 377 -27.93 8.37 9.00
CA TYR A 377 -26.55 7.91 9.06
C TYR A 377 -25.67 8.77 8.16
N PHE A 378 -24.49 9.13 8.65
CA PHE A 378 -23.45 9.74 7.84
C PHE A 378 -22.36 8.72 7.58
N GLN A 379 -22.08 8.45 6.31
CA GLN A 379 -20.96 7.63 5.91
C GLN A 379 -19.73 8.50 5.70
N THR A 380 -18.62 8.15 6.34
CA THR A 380 -17.28 8.61 5.97
C THR A 380 -16.48 7.44 5.39
N GLY A 381 -15.62 7.69 4.40
CA GLY A 381 -14.83 6.63 3.75
C GLY A 381 -15.65 5.69 2.86
N LYS A 382 -15.06 4.53 2.52
CA LYS A 382 -15.66 3.57 1.57
C LYS A 382 -16.57 2.57 2.24
N ASN A 383 -17.77 2.42 1.70
CA ASN A 383 -18.63 1.29 2.03
C ASN A 383 -18.11 0.02 1.33
N LEU A 384 -17.57 -0.93 2.09
CA LEU A 384 -17.03 -2.18 1.55
C LEU A 384 -17.88 -3.40 1.93
N VAL A 385 -19.10 -3.18 2.44
CA VAL A 385 -20.03 -4.24 2.87
C VAL A 385 -20.36 -5.22 1.74
N ASP A 386 -20.63 -4.69 0.55
CA ASP A 386 -21.09 -5.44 -0.61
C ASP A 386 -19.94 -5.87 -1.55
N VAL A 387 -18.68 -5.76 -1.10
CA VAL A 387 -17.53 -6.22 -1.87
C VAL A 387 -17.64 -7.71 -2.14
N GLY A 388 -17.54 -8.11 -3.42
CA GLY A 388 -17.76 -9.49 -3.84
C GLY A 388 -16.57 -10.41 -3.54
N HIS A 389 -15.35 -9.88 -3.53
CA HIS A 389 -14.13 -10.68 -3.43
C HIS A 389 -13.14 -10.10 -2.41
N LEU A 390 -12.57 -10.98 -1.58
CA LEU A 390 -11.51 -10.65 -0.63
C LEU A 390 -10.27 -11.49 -0.94
N ILE A 391 -9.19 -10.85 -1.38
CA ILE A 391 -7.98 -11.52 -1.83
C ILE A 391 -6.87 -11.36 -0.79
N GLY A 392 -6.32 -12.47 -0.32
CA GLY A 392 -5.16 -12.50 0.56
C GLY A 392 -3.85 -12.75 -0.19
N THR A 393 -2.82 -11.99 0.14
CA THR A 393 -1.45 -12.22 -0.31
C THR A 393 -0.46 -11.95 0.83
N GLY A 394 0.83 -12.11 0.56
CA GLY A 394 1.88 -12.05 1.57
C GLY A 394 2.18 -13.42 2.16
N GLY A 395 3.45 -13.62 2.55
CA GLY A 395 3.97 -14.94 2.90
C GLY A 395 3.21 -15.64 4.02
N ILE A 396 2.68 -14.87 4.98
CA ILE A 396 1.89 -15.41 6.09
C ILE A 396 0.51 -15.89 5.66
N ILE A 397 -0.14 -15.25 4.69
CA ILE A 397 -1.45 -15.73 4.20
C ILE A 397 -1.25 -16.91 3.26
N ILE A 398 -0.30 -16.78 2.32
CA ILE A 398 -0.08 -17.77 1.26
C ILE A 398 0.32 -19.14 1.81
N LYS A 399 1.15 -19.17 2.87
CA LYS A 399 1.70 -20.41 3.42
C LYS A 399 0.96 -20.91 4.67
N SER A 400 0.03 -20.13 5.23
CA SER A 400 -0.61 -20.49 6.49
C SER A 400 -1.73 -21.52 6.29
N PRO A 401 -1.76 -22.57 7.12
CA PRO A 401 -2.90 -23.47 7.14
C PRO A 401 -4.19 -22.82 7.68
N LYS A 402 -4.10 -21.58 8.17
CA LYS A 402 -5.22 -20.81 8.76
C LYS A 402 -5.58 -19.58 7.93
N ALA A 403 -5.23 -19.56 6.64
CA ALA A 403 -5.45 -18.40 5.77
C ALA A 403 -6.91 -17.90 5.77
N SER A 404 -7.89 -18.82 5.76
CA SER A 404 -9.31 -18.46 5.86
C SER A 404 -9.63 -17.73 7.17
N GLU A 405 -9.17 -18.25 8.32
CA GLU A 405 -9.39 -17.61 9.62
C GLU A 405 -8.74 -16.22 9.73
N ILE A 406 -7.57 -16.05 9.10
CA ILE A 406 -6.88 -14.77 9.03
C ILE A 406 -7.72 -13.76 8.22
N LEU A 407 -8.16 -14.14 7.02
CA LEU A 407 -8.96 -13.27 6.16
C LEU A 407 -10.36 -12.97 6.72
N LEU A 408 -10.97 -13.89 7.46
CA LEU A 408 -12.24 -13.65 8.17
C LEU A 408 -12.16 -12.48 9.15
N SER A 409 -10.96 -12.12 9.63
CA SER A 409 -10.76 -10.94 10.49
C SER A 409 -10.98 -9.61 9.76
N ALA A 410 -11.05 -9.63 8.42
CA ALA A 410 -11.40 -8.47 7.60
C ALA A 410 -12.91 -8.24 7.51
N CYS A 411 -13.71 -9.28 7.74
CA CYS A 411 -15.15 -9.24 7.58
C CYS A 411 -15.83 -8.57 8.80
N TYR A 412 -17.16 -8.45 8.74
CA TYR A 412 -18.00 -7.86 9.78
C TYR A 412 -17.58 -8.24 11.21
N ASP A 413 -17.32 -7.21 12.03
CA ASP A 413 -16.97 -7.35 13.44
C ASP A 413 -18.13 -6.88 14.32
N ARG A 414 -18.63 -7.77 15.18
CA ARG A 414 -19.72 -7.48 16.11
C ARG A 414 -19.36 -6.44 17.16
N ASN A 415 -18.08 -6.28 17.47
CA ASN A 415 -17.61 -5.26 18.41
C ASN A 415 -17.57 -3.87 17.77
N ASN A 416 -17.54 -3.80 16.43
CA ASN A 416 -17.45 -2.57 15.65
C ASN A 416 -18.53 -2.53 14.56
N PRO A 417 -19.83 -2.56 14.91
CA PRO A 417 -20.93 -2.75 13.96
C PRO A 417 -21.15 -1.54 13.02
N LEU A 418 -20.52 -0.40 13.30
CA LEU A 418 -20.57 0.80 12.48
C LEU A 418 -19.45 0.88 11.44
N GLU A 419 -18.52 -0.07 11.44
CA GLU A 419 -17.51 -0.19 10.39
C GLU A 419 -18.10 -0.88 9.15
N LEU A 420 -17.91 -0.28 7.97
CA LEU A 420 -18.44 -0.76 6.70
C LEU A 420 -17.54 -1.85 6.08
N ARG A 421 -17.30 -2.91 6.86
CA ARG A 421 -16.49 -4.07 6.47
C ARG A 421 -17.23 -5.01 5.52
N PRO A 422 -16.51 -5.79 4.69
CA PRO A 422 -17.11 -6.86 3.90
C PRO A 422 -18.01 -7.78 4.73
N ALA A 423 -19.23 -8.01 4.27
CA ALA A 423 -20.17 -8.88 4.98
C ALA A 423 -19.98 -10.36 4.65
N SER A 424 -19.86 -10.70 3.36
CA SER A 424 -19.75 -12.10 2.90
C SER A 424 -19.01 -12.20 1.55
N PRO A 425 -17.73 -11.79 1.48
CA PRO A 425 -16.95 -11.87 0.24
C PRO A 425 -16.54 -13.32 -0.08
N VAL A 426 -16.34 -13.61 -1.36
CA VAL A 426 -15.61 -14.81 -1.80
C VAL A 426 -14.13 -14.62 -1.47
N MET A 427 -13.59 -15.48 -0.60
CA MET A 427 -12.19 -15.41 -0.20
C MET A 427 -11.29 -16.10 -1.21
N MET A 428 -10.21 -15.44 -1.60
CA MET A 428 -9.24 -15.95 -2.56
C MET A 428 -7.81 -15.72 -2.07
N ILE A 429 -6.85 -16.51 -2.56
CA ILE A 429 -5.43 -16.40 -2.24
C ILE A 429 -4.61 -16.31 -3.52
N ASP A 430 -3.62 -15.41 -3.51
CA ASP A 430 -2.54 -15.32 -4.49
C ASP A 430 -1.43 -16.35 -4.16
N TYR A 431 -1.69 -17.64 -4.39
CA TYR A 431 -0.80 -18.73 -3.96
C TYR A 431 0.62 -18.64 -4.54
N ASP A 432 0.74 -18.14 -5.76
CA ASP A 432 2.02 -18.02 -6.47
C ASP A 432 2.76 -16.70 -6.15
N TYR A 433 2.17 -15.83 -5.31
CA TYR A 433 2.66 -14.50 -4.96
C TYR A 433 2.95 -13.59 -6.17
N ILE A 434 2.02 -13.53 -7.13
CA ILE A 434 2.25 -12.96 -8.47
C ILE A 434 1.69 -11.55 -8.65
N LEU A 435 0.98 -10.98 -7.68
CA LEU A 435 0.28 -9.69 -7.86
C LEU A 435 1.20 -8.55 -8.30
N SER A 436 2.39 -8.41 -7.68
CA SER A 436 3.35 -7.37 -8.10
C SER A 436 3.86 -7.59 -9.52
N ALA A 437 4.13 -8.85 -9.90
CA ALA A 437 4.54 -9.21 -11.25
C ALA A 437 3.42 -8.95 -12.29
N MET A 438 2.18 -9.29 -11.99
CA MET A 438 1.04 -9.05 -12.88
C MET A 438 0.73 -7.56 -13.01
N GLY A 439 0.97 -6.78 -11.96
CA GLY A 439 0.91 -5.32 -11.99
C GLY A 439 1.96 -4.66 -12.89
N LEU A 440 3.14 -5.27 -13.00
CA LEU A 440 4.17 -4.83 -13.97
C LEU A 440 3.81 -5.26 -15.39
N LEU A 441 3.38 -6.51 -15.56
CA LEU A 441 3.00 -7.05 -16.86
C LEU A 441 1.81 -6.28 -17.46
N SER A 442 0.87 -5.83 -16.63
CA SER A 442 -0.33 -5.12 -17.09
C SER A 442 -0.05 -3.79 -17.77
N LEU A 443 1.12 -3.19 -17.55
CA LEU A 443 1.54 -1.96 -18.24
C LEU A 443 1.81 -2.19 -19.74
N TYR A 444 2.07 -3.43 -20.13
CA TYR A 444 2.43 -3.79 -21.50
C TYR A 444 1.47 -4.79 -22.12
N GLU A 445 1.04 -5.79 -21.34
CA GLU A 445 0.22 -6.92 -21.79
C GLU A 445 -0.95 -7.15 -20.80
N PRO A 446 -1.87 -6.18 -20.65
CA PRO A 446 -2.97 -6.22 -19.66
C PRO A 446 -3.88 -7.44 -19.79
N LEU A 447 -4.21 -7.86 -21.01
CA LEU A 447 -5.05 -9.05 -21.22
C LEU A 447 -4.37 -10.33 -20.70
N VAL A 448 -3.07 -10.49 -20.98
CA VAL A 448 -2.28 -11.65 -20.53
C VAL A 448 -2.18 -11.65 -19.01
N ALA A 449 -1.86 -10.51 -18.40
CA ALA A 449 -1.81 -10.37 -16.94
C ALA A 449 -3.13 -10.74 -16.28
N LEU A 450 -4.27 -10.25 -16.81
CA LEU A 450 -5.60 -10.56 -16.29
C LEU A 450 -5.91 -12.06 -16.34
N ARG A 451 -5.64 -12.71 -17.47
CA ARG A 451 -5.87 -14.15 -17.63
C ARG A 451 -5.00 -14.98 -16.72
N ILE A 452 -3.74 -14.61 -16.53
CA ILE A 452 -2.85 -15.28 -15.56
C ILE A 452 -3.38 -15.10 -14.14
N MET A 453 -3.77 -13.88 -13.73
CA MET A 453 -4.33 -13.65 -12.40
C MET A 453 -5.56 -14.51 -12.13
N LYS A 454 -6.50 -14.61 -13.07
CA LYS A 454 -7.67 -15.49 -12.94
C LYS A 454 -7.32 -16.98 -12.88
N LYS A 455 -6.24 -17.40 -13.56
CA LYS A 455 -5.75 -18.78 -13.50
C LYS A 455 -5.08 -19.10 -12.15
N ARG A 456 -4.39 -18.14 -11.52
CA ARG A 456 -3.52 -18.40 -10.36
C ARG A 456 -4.09 -17.96 -9.01
N ILE A 457 -4.94 -16.94 -8.98
CA ILE A 457 -5.63 -16.51 -7.76
C ILE A 457 -6.86 -17.41 -7.59
N LYS A 458 -6.89 -18.19 -6.51
CA LYS A 458 -7.88 -19.25 -6.29
C LYS A 458 -8.73 -18.99 -5.07
N VAL A 459 -9.98 -19.43 -5.13
CA VAL A 459 -10.90 -19.44 -3.98
C VAL A 459 -10.34 -20.37 -2.90
N ILE A 460 -10.46 -19.97 -1.64
CA ILE A 460 -10.14 -20.85 -0.50
C ILE A 460 -11.26 -21.88 -0.38
N GLU A 461 -10.99 -23.14 -0.73
CA GLU A 461 -11.94 -24.22 -0.50
C GLU A 461 -12.02 -24.52 1.02
N GLU A 462 -13.23 -24.43 1.60
CA GLU A 462 -13.49 -24.90 2.97
C GLU A 462 -13.26 -26.43 3.03
N GLY A 463 -12.02 -26.84 3.33
CA GLY A 463 -11.64 -28.25 3.52
C GLY A 463 -10.43 -28.75 2.72
N ALA A 464 -9.89 -27.98 1.76
CA ALA A 464 -8.75 -28.42 0.94
C ALA A 464 -7.43 -27.78 1.39
N MET A 465 -6.96 -28.17 2.57
CA MET A 465 -5.54 -28.06 2.92
C MET A 465 -4.94 -29.44 3.11
N LYS A 466 -4.90 -30.18 2.01
CA LYS A 466 -3.89 -31.19 1.75
C LYS A 466 -3.42 -31.00 0.31
N THR A 467 -2.10 -31.07 0.12
CA THR A 467 -1.36 -30.98 -1.16
C THR A 467 -1.29 -29.56 -1.77
N ASN A 468 -0.15 -28.91 -2.04
CA ASN A 468 1.24 -29.36 -2.21
C ASN A 468 2.24 -28.33 -1.66
N ALA A 469 3.09 -28.75 -0.74
CA ALA A 469 4.35 -28.10 -0.42
C ALA A 469 5.47 -29.14 -0.49
N ILE A 470 5.77 -29.63 -1.70
CA ILE A 470 7.02 -30.33 -2.01
C ILE A 470 7.38 -30.06 -3.48
N ALA A 471 8.35 -29.17 -3.68
CA ALA A 471 9.47 -29.18 -4.65
C ALA A 471 9.95 -27.75 -4.90
#